data_AF-A0A138ATR8-F1
#
_entry.id   AF-A0A138ATR8-F1
#
_cell.length_a   1.000
_cell.length_b   1.000
_cell.length_c   1.000
_cell.angle_alpha   90.00
_cell.angle_beta   90.00
_cell.angle_gamma   90.00
#
_symmetry.space_group_name_H-M   'P 1'
#
loop_
_entity.id
_entity.type
_entity.pdbx_description
1 polymer ?
#
loop_
_entity_poly.entity_id
_entity_poly.type
_entity_poly.pdbx_seq_one_letter_code
_entity_poly.pdbx_strand_id
1 'polypeptide(L)'
;MRYDMVLTGTGSGAIHGDFGLFARALATRLRARSLSITENGRQADIRVGDHGRVAPGMVATAPDEFAVLIESDWADDMEHNAFGDLVHTAVADVLPGVQVVLLNPADDEPLRTIVRHGPSAA
;
A
#
# COMPACT_ATOMS: atom_id res chain seq x y z
N MET A 1 2.09 -9.70 -15.29
CA MET A 1 1.71 -8.37 -14.79
C MET A 1 2.96 -7.82 -14.13
N ARG A 2 3.45 -6.66 -14.56
CA ARG A 2 4.65 -6.03 -14.01
C ARG A 2 4.16 -4.91 -13.11
N TYR A 3 4.48 -5.00 -11.82
CA TYR A 3 4.22 -3.93 -10.87
C TYR A 3 5.42 -3.00 -10.89
N ASP A 4 5.16 -1.70 -10.82
CA ASP A 4 6.20 -0.69 -11.00
C ASP A 4 6.82 -0.26 -9.68
N MET A 5 6.09 -0.42 -8.57
CA MET A 5 6.60 -0.22 -7.22
C MET A 5 5.98 -1.23 -6.24
N VAL A 6 6.75 -1.58 -5.21
CA VAL A 6 6.27 -2.42 -4.10
C VAL A 6 6.46 -1.65 -2.81
N LEU A 7 5.38 -1.42 -2.08
CA LEU A 7 5.43 -0.97 -0.69
C LEU A 7 5.38 -2.19 0.21
N THR A 8 6.29 -2.28 1.16
CA THR A 8 6.23 -3.28 2.23
C THR A 8 6.05 -2.58 3.58
N GLY A 9 5.32 -3.23 4.48
CA GLY A 9 5.21 -2.78 5.85
C GLY A 9 5.12 -3.93 6.83
N THR A 10 5.74 -3.74 7.99
CA THR A 10 5.73 -4.68 9.11
C THR A 10 4.84 -4.11 10.20
N GLY A 11 3.63 -4.66 10.33
CA GLY A 11 2.64 -4.19 11.30
C GLY A 11 2.34 -5.29 12.31
N SER A 12 2.88 -5.17 13.53
CA SER A 12 2.53 -6.08 14.61
C SER A 12 1.03 -5.95 14.92
N GLY A 13 0.22 -6.91 14.49
CA GLY A 13 -1.19 -7.08 14.87
C GLY A 13 -2.24 -6.17 14.22
N ALA A 14 -1.89 -5.00 13.66
CA ALA A 14 -2.91 -4.04 13.18
C ALA A 14 -3.69 -4.49 11.93
N ILE A 15 -3.12 -5.39 11.12
CA ILE A 15 -3.75 -5.90 9.89
C ILE A 15 -4.35 -7.31 10.12
N HIS A 16 -3.98 -7.96 11.23
CA HIS A 16 -4.51 -9.26 11.64
C HIS A 16 -5.91 -9.11 12.23
N GLY A 17 -6.90 -9.18 11.36
CA GLY A 17 -8.32 -9.22 11.71
C GLY A 17 -9.17 -8.32 10.82
N ASP A 18 -8.57 -7.27 10.26
CA ASP A 18 -9.31 -6.17 9.62
C ASP A 18 -8.67 -5.65 8.33
N PHE A 19 -8.03 -6.54 7.55
CA PHE A 19 -7.53 -6.20 6.20
C PHE A 19 -8.62 -5.55 5.33
N GLY A 20 -9.87 -5.99 5.45
CA GLY A 20 -11.00 -5.36 4.74
C GLY A 20 -11.25 -3.90 5.16
N LEU A 21 -11.08 -3.55 6.45
CA LEU A 21 -11.16 -2.17 6.90
C LEU A 21 -9.97 -1.35 6.40
N PHE A 22 -8.76 -1.91 6.46
CA PHE A 22 -7.56 -1.30 5.88
C PHE A 22 -7.76 -0.98 4.40
N ALA A 23 -8.18 -1.95 3.59
CA ALA A 23 -8.40 -1.77 2.16
C ALA A 23 -9.48 -0.70 1.86
N ARG A 24 -10.55 -0.65 2.66
CA ARG A 24 -11.59 0.39 2.54
C ARG A 24 -11.10 1.78 2.94
N ALA A 25 -10.33 1.88 4.01
CA ALA A 25 -9.74 3.15 4.46
C ALA A 25 -8.72 3.67 3.43
N LEU A 26 -7.87 2.79 2.89
CA LEU A 26 -6.93 3.13 1.82
C LEU A 26 -7.67 3.58 0.55
N ALA A 27 -8.69 2.84 0.11
CA ALA A 27 -9.50 3.22 -1.05
C ALA A 27 -10.17 4.60 -0.85
N THR A 28 -10.66 4.89 0.35
CA THR A 28 -11.25 6.20 0.69
C THR A 28 -10.20 7.31 0.64
N ARG A 29 -9.02 7.06 1.22
CA ARG A 29 -7.91 8.03 1.25
C ARG A 29 -7.40 8.37 -0.15
N LEU A 30 -7.34 7.37 -1.01
CA LEU A 30 -6.95 7.48 -2.42
C LEU A 30 -8.07 8.00 -3.33
N ARG A 31 -9.29 8.21 -2.80
CA ARG A 31 -10.49 8.57 -3.59
C ARG A 31 -10.72 7.59 -4.75
N ALA A 32 -10.62 6.30 -4.45
CA ALA A 32 -10.71 5.23 -5.43
C ALA A 32 -12.07 5.23 -6.15
N ARG A 33 -12.03 4.90 -7.44
CA ARG A 33 -13.21 4.70 -8.28
C ARG A 33 -13.88 3.36 -7.99
N SER A 34 -13.08 2.35 -7.68
CA SER A 34 -13.56 1.01 -7.34
C SER A 34 -12.64 0.32 -6.35
N LEU A 35 -13.23 -0.57 -5.55
CA LEU A 35 -12.57 -1.46 -4.62
C LEU A 35 -13.15 -2.85 -4.79
N SER A 36 -12.30 -3.85 -5.01
CA SER A 36 -12.63 -5.27 -4.92
C SER A 36 -11.77 -5.91 -3.83
N ILE A 37 -12.33 -6.81 -3.04
CA ILE A 37 -11.59 -7.54 -1.99
C ILE A 37 -11.72 -9.03 -2.30
N THR A 38 -10.61 -9.72 -2.46
CA THR A 38 -10.53 -11.11 -2.94
C THR A 38 -9.76 -12.01 -1.97
N GLU A 39 -9.74 -13.31 -2.27
CA GLU A 39 -8.93 -14.33 -1.56
C GLU A 39 -9.12 -14.33 -0.04
N ASN A 40 -10.35 -14.61 0.40
CA ASN A 40 -10.72 -14.68 1.83
C ASN A 40 -10.45 -13.40 2.63
N GLY A 41 -10.45 -12.24 1.96
CA GLY A 41 -10.23 -10.95 2.60
C GLY A 41 -8.76 -10.65 2.91
N ARG A 42 -7.82 -11.24 2.15
CA ARG A 42 -6.38 -11.00 2.32
C ARG A 42 -5.72 -10.27 1.15
N GLN A 43 -6.48 -9.98 0.09
CA GLN A 43 -6.06 -9.18 -1.05
C GLN A 43 -7.15 -8.19 -1.42
N ALA A 44 -6.77 -7.04 -1.96
CA ALA A 44 -7.70 -6.12 -2.57
C ALA A 44 -7.14 -5.50 -3.85
N ASP A 45 -8.05 -5.00 -4.67
CA ASP A 45 -7.79 -4.31 -5.91
C ASP A 45 -8.47 -2.94 -5.85
N ILE A 46 -7.68 -1.87 -5.89
CA ILE A 46 -8.12 -0.49 -5.76
C ILE A 46 -7.78 0.24 -7.06
N ARG A 47 -8.80 0.71 -7.78
CA ARG A 47 -8.61 1.54 -8.98
C ARG A 47 -8.68 3.01 -8.60
N VAL A 48 -7.60 3.75 -8.83
CA VAL A 48 -7.49 5.18 -8.48
C VAL A 48 -7.65 6.02 -9.75
N GLY A 49 -8.82 6.62 -9.91
CA GLY A 49 -9.19 7.31 -11.15
C GLY A 49 -9.09 6.41 -12.38
N ASP A 50 -8.63 6.96 -13.49
CA ASP A 50 -8.31 6.24 -14.73
C ASP A 50 -6.79 6.03 -14.90
N HIS A 51 -6.02 6.19 -13.81
CA HIS A 51 -4.57 6.45 -13.88
C HIS A 51 -3.69 5.45 -13.13
N GLY A 52 -4.27 4.60 -12.28
CA GLY A 52 -3.46 3.66 -11.53
C GLY A 52 -4.26 2.64 -10.75
N ARG A 53 -3.54 1.60 -10.35
CA ARG A 53 -4.05 0.46 -9.60
C ARG A 53 -3.16 0.24 -8.39
N VAL A 54 -3.80 0.00 -7.25
CA VAL A 54 -3.15 -0.28 -5.98
C VAL A 54 -3.71 -1.60 -5.47
N ALA A 55 -2.83 -2.59 -5.29
CA ALA A 55 -3.21 -3.93 -4.88
C ALA A 55 -2.53 -4.28 -3.55
N PRO A 56 -3.12 -3.92 -2.39
CA PRO A 56 -2.65 -4.40 -1.11
C PRO A 56 -2.92 -5.90 -0.94
N GLY A 57 -2.02 -6.59 -0.25
CA GLY A 57 -2.16 -8.00 0.08
C GLY A 57 -1.30 -8.43 1.26
N MET A 58 -1.76 -9.43 1.99
CA MET A 58 -0.99 -10.05 3.07
C MET A 58 0.08 -10.99 2.51
N VAL A 59 1.27 -11.00 3.10
CA VAL A 59 2.32 -11.94 2.70
C VAL A 59 1.97 -13.32 3.27
N ALA A 60 1.82 -14.31 2.40
CA ALA A 60 1.36 -15.65 2.79
C ALA A 60 2.31 -16.34 3.79
N THR A 61 3.61 -16.10 3.67
CA THR A 61 4.68 -16.69 4.49
C THR A 61 5.04 -15.85 5.72
N ALA A 62 4.60 -14.59 5.79
CA ALA A 62 4.92 -13.67 6.86
C ALA A 62 3.63 -12.97 7.31
N PRO A 63 2.90 -13.57 8.28
CA PRO A 63 1.54 -13.14 8.61
C PRO A 63 1.47 -11.67 9.07
N ASP A 64 2.49 -11.14 9.73
CA ASP A 64 2.57 -9.75 10.21
C ASP A 64 3.04 -8.74 9.14
N GLU A 65 3.24 -9.22 7.92
CA GLU A 65 3.71 -8.42 6.79
C GLU A 65 2.61 -8.28 5.74
N PHE A 66 2.57 -7.09 5.15
CA PHE A 66 1.76 -6.81 3.98
C PHE A 66 2.62 -6.16 2.91
N ALA A 67 2.21 -6.38 1.67
CA ALA A 67 2.73 -5.68 0.52
C ALA A 67 1.61 -4.88 -0.13
N VAL A 68 1.94 -3.71 -0.68
CA VAL A 68 1.04 -2.95 -1.55
C VAL A 68 1.73 -2.80 -2.88
N LEU A 69 1.16 -3.45 -3.88
CA LEU A 69 1.65 -3.38 -5.25
C LEU A 69 1.05 -2.16 -5.93
N ILE A 70 1.89 -1.35 -6.56
CA ILE A 70 1.47 -0.14 -7.26
C ILE A 70 1.74 -0.31 -8.74
N GLU A 71 0.74 0.01 -9.54
CA GLU A 71 0.79 0.03 -11.00
C GLU A 71 0.25 1.38 -11.45
N SER A 72 1.06 2.11 -12.22
CA SER A 72 0.70 3.42 -12.75
C SER A 72 0.51 3.31 -14.24
N ASP A 73 -0.58 3.86 -14.75
CA ASP A 73 -0.83 3.92 -16.19
C ASP A 73 -0.06 5.10 -16.85
N TRP A 74 0.64 5.93 -16.07
CA TRP A 74 1.49 7.01 -16.56
C TRP A 74 2.84 6.52 -17.09
N ALA A 75 3.16 6.96 -18.31
CA ALA A 75 4.45 6.69 -18.97
C ALA A 75 5.57 7.67 -18.56
N ASP A 76 5.23 8.79 -17.92
CA ASP A 76 6.19 9.77 -17.41
C ASP A 76 6.67 9.35 -16.01
N ASP A 77 7.98 9.20 -15.84
CA ASP A 77 8.62 8.87 -14.57
C ASP A 77 8.29 9.85 -13.44
N MET A 78 8.07 11.14 -13.74
CA MET A 78 7.67 12.12 -12.73
C MET A 78 6.27 11.85 -12.18
N GLU A 79 5.31 11.59 -13.07
CA GLU A 79 3.92 11.29 -12.70
C GLU A 79 3.84 9.92 -12.00
N HIS A 80 4.64 8.98 -12.48
CA HIS A 80 4.85 7.66 -11.88
C HIS A 80 5.30 7.77 -10.42
N ASN A 81 6.37 8.54 -10.17
CA ASN A 81 6.91 8.76 -8.84
C ASN A 81 5.93 9.51 -7.93
N ALA A 82 5.22 10.50 -8.47
CA ALA A 82 4.20 11.25 -7.73
C ALA A 82 3.04 10.34 -7.28
N PHE A 83 2.67 9.35 -8.11
CA PHE A 83 1.69 8.33 -7.73
C PHE A 83 2.19 7.44 -6.60
N GLY A 84 3.44 6.97 -6.70
CA GLY A 84 4.10 6.20 -5.64
C GLY A 84 4.09 6.93 -4.31
N ASP A 85 4.43 8.22 -4.30
CA ASP A 85 4.43 9.08 -3.12
C ASP A 85 3.04 9.27 -2.51
N LEU A 86 2.01 9.42 -3.37
CA LEU A 86 0.62 9.51 -2.93
C LEU A 86 0.19 8.23 -2.20
N VAL A 87 0.48 7.07 -2.79
CA VAL A 87 0.11 5.77 -2.21
C VAL A 87 0.90 5.51 -0.93
N HIS A 88 2.20 5.79 -0.94
CA HIS A 88 3.07 5.66 0.24
C HIS A 88 2.54 6.47 1.43
N THR A 89 2.20 7.74 1.19
CA THR A 89 1.62 8.62 2.21
C THR A 89 0.26 8.12 2.68
N ALA A 90 -0.59 7.66 1.76
CA ALA A 90 -1.92 7.16 2.09
C ALA A 90 -1.86 5.89 2.97
N VAL A 91 -0.95 4.97 2.68
CA VAL A 91 -0.74 3.76 3.50
C VAL A 91 -0.26 4.14 4.90
N ALA A 92 0.72 5.04 5.00
CA ALA A 92 1.24 5.50 6.29
C ALA A 92 0.21 6.28 7.13
N ASP A 93 -0.73 6.99 6.48
CA ASP A 93 -1.85 7.65 7.14
C ASP A 93 -2.87 6.65 7.70
N VAL A 94 -3.15 5.57 6.96
CA VAL A 94 -4.14 4.55 7.36
C VAL A 94 -3.57 3.60 8.42
N LEU A 95 -2.27 3.38 8.44
CA LEU A 95 -1.57 2.50 9.37
C LEU A 95 -0.57 3.29 10.24
N PRO A 96 -1.04 4.16 11.15
CA PRO A 96 -0.15 4.85 12.07
C PRO A 96 0.55 3.83 12.99
N GLY A 97 1.86 3.98 13.18
CA GLY A 97 2.69 3.05 13.95
C GLY A 97 3.41 2.00 13.12
N VAL A 98 3.16 1.93 11.81
CA VAL A 98 3.83 0.99 10.90
C VAL A 98 4.93 1.70 10.11
N GLN A 99 6.09 1.04 9.99
CA GLN A 99 7.12 1.44 9.05
C GLN A 99 6.70 1.00 7.65
N VAL A 100 6.64 1.95 6.72
CA VAL A 100 6.28 1.70 5.34
C VAL A 100 7.47 2.06 4.45
N VAL A 101 7.95 1.09 3.68
CA VAL A 101 9.10 1.24 2.77
C VAL A 101 8.64 1.06 1.34
N LEU A 102 8.93 2.04 0.48
CA LEU A 102 8.75 1.97 -0.96
C LEU A 102 10.02 1.40 -1.58
N LEU A 103 9.90 0.28 -2.30
CA LEU A 103 10.98 -0.44 -2.94
C LEU A 103 10.91 -0.29 -4.46
N ASN A 104 12.09 -0.28 -5.09
CA ASN A 104 12.22 -0.48 -6.53
C ASN A 104 12.08 -1.98 -6.83
N PRO A 105 11.13 -2.41 -7.67
CA PRO A 105 10.91 -3.82 -7.95
C PRO A 105 12.00 -4.47 -8.81
N ALA A 106 12.94 -3.69 -9.37
CA ALA A 106 14.04 -4.23 -10.17
C ALA A 106 15.16 -4.83 -9.32
N ASP A 107 15.39 -4.29 -8.12
CA ASP A 107 16.54 -4.61 -7.26
C ASP A 107 16.20 -4.70 -5.76
N ASP A 108 14.92 -4.52 -5.40
CA ASP A 108 14.43 -4.46 -4.01
C ASP A 108 15.12 -3.39 -3.15
N GLU A 109 15.78 -2.40 -3.77
CA GLU A 109 16.39 -1.31 -3.02
C GLU A 109 15.34 -0.32 -2.52
N PRO A 110 15.48 0.19 -1.28
CA PRO A 110 14.56 1.16 -0.73
C PRO A 110 14.69 2.51 -1.45
N LEU A 111 13.64 2.88 -2.17
CA LEU A 111 13.49 4.20 -2.77
C LEU A 111 13.17 5.24 -1.71
N ARG A 112 12.22 4.93 -0.81
CA ARG A 112 11.74 5.86 0.24
C ARG A 112 11.26 5.10 1.48
N THR A 113 11.45 5.68 2.66
CA THR A 113 10.98 5.10 3.93
C THR A 113 10.21 6.16 4.71
N ILE A 114 8.99 5.83 5.14
CA ILE A 114 8.22 6.63 6.08
C ILE A 114 7.95 5.78 7.31
N VAL A 115 8.40 6.28 8.46
CA VAL A 115 8.01 5.76 9.77
C VAL A 115 7.05 6.78 10.37
N ARG A 116 5.78 6.42 10.49
CA ARG A 116 4.85 7.21 11.30
C ARG A 116 4.72 6.55 12.66
N HIS A 117 5.24 7.20 13.69
CA HIS A 117 4.97 6.80 15.05
C HIS A 117 3.48 7.03 15.33
N GLY A 118 2.79 5.99 15.82
CA GLY A 118 1.45 6.16 16.40
C GLY A 118 1.52 7.16 17.56
N PRO A 119 0.38 7.74 17.99
CA PRO A 119 0.38 8.59 19.17
C PRO A 119 1.04 7.81 20.31
N SER A 120 2.14 8.36 20.84
CA SER A 120 2.80 7.81 22.02
C SER A 120 1.72 7.72 23.09
N ALA A 121 1.42 6.49 23.53
CA ALA A 121 0.49 6.29 24.63
C ALA A 121 1.06 7.02 25.84
N ALA A 122 0.46 8.17 26.17
CA ALA A 122 0.72 8.93 27.38
C ALA A 122 -0.14 8.42 28.52
#